data_AF-A0A9D6QGI1-F1
#
_entry.id   AF-A0A9D6QGI1-F1
#
_cell.length_a   1.000
_cell.length_b   1.000
_cell.length_c   1.000
_cell.angle_alpha   90.00
_cell.angle_beta   90.00
_cell.angle_gamma   90.00
#
_symmetry.space_group_name_H-M   'P 1'
#
loop_
_entity.id
_entity.type
_entity.pdbx_description
1 polymer ?
#
loop_
_entity_poly.entity_id
_entity_poly.type
_entity_poly.pdbx_seq_one_letter_code
_entity_poly.pdbx_strand_id
1 'polypeptide(L)'
;MSLLNLFAKKKKEFKAFCNITREPLESGFGYLLTTAQVISSKKYWDLVMTEPETLSYTISHFNNQPSGTQMRNMIFEKYASVAKPWMISDSVINYFEVDKNEARNNAKKWWESEGNYTPETAGPASQTLDNSAFNSWKDYAVLEAGRGRAVVKR
;
A
#
# COMPACT_ATOMS: atom_id res chain seq x y z
N MET A 1 46.53 -23.79 -19.17
CA MET A 1 45.35 -23.04 -19.67
C MET A 1 44.17 -23.39 -18.77
N SER A 2 43.62 -22.38 -18.08
CA SER A 2 42.66 -22.55 -16.99
C SER A 2 41.30 -23.06 -17.50
N LEU A 3 40.89 -24.22 -17.00
CA LEU A 3 39.64 -24.93 -17.33
C LEU A 3 38.62 -24.80 -16.17
N LEU A 4 38.52 -23.61 -15.58
CA LEU A 4 37.68 -23.33 -14.41
C LEU A 4 36.90 -22.03 -14.61
N ASN A 5 35.81 -22.07 -15.38
CA ASN A 5 34.81 -20.99 -15.41
C ASN A 5 33.41 -21.46 -15.87
N LEU A 6 33.02 -22.71 -15.53
CA LEU A 6 31.75 -23.30 -15.98
C LEU A 6 30.63 -23.35 -14.93
N PHE A 7 30.79 -22.67 -13.77
CA PHE A 7 29.76 -22.61 -12.73
C PHE A 7 29.54 -21.21 -12.16
N ALA A 8 29.51 -20.19 -13.01
CA ALA A 8 28.89 -18.92 -12.62
C ALA A 8 27.38 -19.15 -12.48
N LYS A 9 26.90 -19.47 -11.26
CA LYS A 9 25.47 -19.48 -10.94
C LYS A 9 24.90 -18.13 -11.39
N LYS A 10 24.01 -18.13 -12.39
CA LYS A 10 23.26 -16.93 -12.81
C LYS A 10 22.69 -16.28 -11.55
N LYS A 11 23.08 -15.03 -11.26
CA LYS A 11 22.52 -14.26 -10.15
C LYS A 11 21.01 -14.25 -10.34
N LYS A 12 20.26 -14.72 -9.34
CA LYS A 12 18.79 -14.76 -9.40
C LYS A 12 18.32 -13.33 -9.60
N GLU A 13 17.54 -13.11 -10.65
CA GLU A 13 16.97 -11.80 -10.94
C GLU A 13 16.11 -11.33 -9.77
N PHE A 14 16.32 -10.09 -9.35
CA PHE A 14 15.54 -9.47 -8.30
C PHE A 14 14.12 -9.20 -8.84
N LYS A 15 13.11 -9.72 -8.14
CA LYS A 15 11.71 -9.64 -8.55
C LYS A 15 10.93 -8.80 -7.56
N ALA A 16 10.04 -7.96 -8.08
CA ALA A 16 9.09 -7.21 -7.27
C ALA A 16 7.66 -7.41 -7.76
N PHE A 17 6.72 -7.07 -6.89
CA PHE A 17 5.29 -7.14 -7.15
C PHE A 17 4.65 -5.85 -6.62
N CYS A 18 3.57 -5.42 -7.25
CA CYS A 18 2.76 -4.34 -6.71
C CYS A 18 2.21 -4.77 -5.34
N ASN A 19 2.37 -3.93 -4.32
CA ASN A 19 1.90 -4.24 -2.97
C ASN A 19 0.37 -4.28 -2.85
N ILE A 20 -0.34 -3.67 -3.79
CA ILE A 20 -1.82 -3.65 -3.84
C ILE A 20 -2.34 -4.80 -4.71
N THR A 21 -2.04 -4.77 -6.01
CA THR A 21 -2.62 -5.71 -6.99
C THR A 21 -1.91 -7.06 -7.05
N ARG A 22 -0.73 -7.18 -6.44
CA ARG A 22 0.16 -8.36 -6.50
C ARG A 22 0.64 -8.74 -7.90
N GLU A 23 0.43 -7.88 -8.89
CA GLU A 23 0.95 -8.11 -10.23
C GLU A 23 2.48 -7.99 -10.24
N PRO A 24 3.18 -8.82 -11.03
CA PRO A 24 4.64 -8.74 -11.15
C PRO A 24 5.05 -7.42 -11.81
N LEU A 25 6.18 -6.88 -11.37
CA LEU A 25 6.76 -5.66 -11.90
C LEU A 25 8.05 -5.95 -12.65
N GLU A 26 8.19 -5.30 -13.81
CA GLU A 26 9.44 -5.28 -14.55
C GLU A 26 10.48 -4.40 -13.82
N SER A 27 11.75 -4.80 -13.92
CA SER A 27 12.85 -4.06 -13.28
C SER A 27 12.89 -2.62 -13.79
N GLY A 28 12.99 -1.65 -12.87
CA GLY A 28 12.99 -0.23 -13.19
C GLY A 28 11.60 0.41 -13.34
N PHE A 29 10.51 -0.36 -13.26
CA PHE A 29 9.13 0.15 -13.31
C PHE A 29 8.50 0.29 -11.91
N GLY A 30 7.40 1.04 -11.85
CA GLY A 30 6.65 1.30 -10.62
C GLY A 30 7.02 2.59 -9.90
N TYR A 31 6.38 2.80 -8.75
CA TYR A 31 6.50 3.97 -7.88
C TYR A 31 6.69 3.50 -6.45
N LEU A 32 7.62 4.13 -5.74
CA LEU A 32 7.90 3.79 -4.36
C LEU A 32 7.25 4.83 -3.45
N LEU A 33 6.24 4.41 -2.70
CA LEU A 33 5.47 5.26 -1.80
C LEU A 33 5.77 4.91 -0.35
N THR A 34 5.63 5.88 0.54
CA THR A 34 5.64 5.65 2.00
C THR A 34 4.26 5.23 2.49
N THR A 35 4.19 4.64 3.68
CA THR A 35 2.90 4.28 4.29
C THR A 35 2.01 5.51 4.51
N ALA A 36 2.59 6.64 4.91
CA ALA A 36 1.88 7.92 5.01
C ALA A 36 1.21 8.31 3.68
N GLN A 37 1.92 8.18 2.55
CA GLN A 37 1.37 8.47 1.23
C GLN A 37 0.26 7.49 0.80
N VAL A 38 0.40 6.21 1.15
CA VAL A 38 -0.60 5.18 0.83
C VAL A 38 -1.89 5.40 1.64
N ILE A 39 -1.78 5.60 2.95
CA ILE A 39 -2.95 5.77 3.81
C ILE A 39 -3.63 7.13 3.63
N SER A 40 -2.92 8.12 3.09
CA SER A 40 -3.48 9.44 2.76
C SER A 40 -4.24 9.42 1.43
N SER A 41 -5.00 8.36 1.16
CA SER A 41 -5.79 8.20 -0.06
C SER A 41 -7.18 7.66 0.23
N LYS A 42 -8.20 8.44 -0.15
CA LYS A 42 -9.60 8.00 -0.09
C LYS A 42 -9.87 6.82 -1.02
N LYS A 43 -9.37 6.88 -2.25
CA LYS A 43 -9.55 5.83 -3.27
C LYS A 43 -8.96 4.49 -2.82
N TYR A 44 -7.80 4.54 -2.15
CA TYR A 44 -7.18 3.36 -1.56
C TYR A 44 -8.07 2.73 -0.49
N TRP A 45 -8.59 3.53 0.45
CA TRP A 45 -9.46 3.00 1.50
C TRP A 45 -10.81 2.51 0.97
N ASP A 46 -11.38 3.19 -0.01
CA ASP A 46 -12.61 2.73 -0.68
C ASP A 46 -12.39 1.37 -1.35
N LEU A 47 -11.24 1.16 -2.00
CA LEU A 47 -10.85 -0.15 -2.54
C LEU A 47 -10.71 -1.17 -1.41
N VAL A 48 -9.84 -0.92 -0.43
CA VAL A 48 -9.55 -1.85 0.68
C VAL A 48 -10.80 -2.26 1.44
N MET A 49 -11.75 -1.35 1.66
CA MET A 49 -13.00 -1.63 2.40
C MET A 49 -14.09 -2.28 1.53
N THR A 50 -13.88 -2.40 0.22
CA THR A 50 -14.84 -3.02 -0.71
C THR A 50 -14.29 -4.25 -1.42
N GLU A 51 -13.06 -4.66 -1.10
CA GLU A 51 -12.50 -5.94 -1.50
C GLU A 51 -13.32 -7.11 -0.92
N PRO A 52 -13.36 -8.28 -1.61
CA PRO A 52 -14.13 -9.43 -1.15
C PRO A 52 -13.86 -9.86 0.29
N GLU A 53 -12.60 -9.73 0.74
CA GLU A 53 -12.17 -10.15 2.08
C GLU A 53 -12.65 -9.22 3.20
N THR A 54 -12.95 -7.96 2.89
CA THR A 54 -13.26 -6.91 3.88
C THR A 54 -14.68 -6.38 3.77
N LEU A 55 -15.36 -6.63 2.63
CA LEU A 55 -16.69 -6.12 2.33
C LEU A 55 -17.73 -6.52 3.40
N SER A 56 -17.64 -7.72 3.97
CA SER A 56 -18.53 -8.17 5.03
C SER A 56 -18.44 -7.29 6.27
N TYR A 57 -17.25 -6.86 6.67
CA TYR A 57 -17.04 -5.94 7.79
C TYR A 57 -17.56 -4.54 7.49
N THR A 58 -17.43 -4.09 6.25
CA THR A 58 -18.02 -2.84 5.75
C THR A 58 -19.54 -2.87 5.84
N ILE A 59 -20.17 -3.95 5.38
CA ILE A 59 -21.63 -4.12 5.50
C ILE A 59 -22.05 -4.17 6.97
N SER A 60 -21.35 -4.94 7.81
CA SER A 60 -21.61 -5.01 9.26
C SER A 60 -21.53 -3.65 9.93
N HIS A 61 -20.50 -2.84 9.62
CA HIS A 61 -20.34 -1.49 10.16
C HIS A 61 -21.54 -0.60 9.82
N PHE A 62 -21.94 -0.54 8.54
CA PHE A 62 -23.06 0.28 8.12
C PHE A 62 -24.43 -0.27 8.54
N ASN A 63 -24.50 -1.55 8.92
CA ASN A 63 -25.65 -2.15 9.60
C ASN A 63 -25.60 -1.98 11.14
N ASN A 64 -24.76 -1.06 11.64
CA ASN A 64 -24.59 -0.74 13.07
C ASN A 64 -24.16 -1.93 13.93
N GLN A 65 -23.44 -2.90 13.36
CA GLN A 65 -22.84 -3.99 14.13
C GLN A 65 -21.46 -3.56 14.66
N PRO A 66 -21.22 -3.56 15.99
CA PRO A 66 -19.96 -3.12 16.58
C PRO A 66 -18.74 -3.89 16.07
N SER A 67 -18.90 -5.18 15.76
CA SER A 67 -17.87 -6.02 15.18
C SER A 67 -17.34 -5.48 13.85
N GLY A 68 -18.18 -4.86 13.03
CA GLY A 68 -17.77 -4.24 11.77
C GLY A 68 -16.79 -3.08 11.99
N THR A 69 -17.12 -2.16 12.90
CA THR A 69 -16.24 -1.04 13.27
C THR A 69 -14.93 -1.53 13.89
N GLN A 70 -14.99 -2.55 14.75
CA GLN A 70 -13.81 -3.13 15.38
C GLN A 70 -12.86 -3.73 14.32
N MET A 71 -13.38 -4.51 13.38
CA MET A 71 -12.58 -5.09 12.30
C MET A 71 -12.00 -4.02 11.37
N ARG A 72 -12.77 -2.98 11.04
CA ARG A 72 -12.28 -1.86 10.22
C ARG A 72 -11.15 -1.09 10.90
N ASN A 73 -11.19 -0.92 12.22
CA ASN A 73 -10.06 -0.39 12.98
C ASN A 73 -8.81 -1.28 12.85
N MET A 74 -8.96 -2.60 13.04
CA MET A 74 -7.83 -3.53 12.90
C MET A 74 -7.23 -3.51 11.49
N ILE A 75 -8.07 -3.39 10.46
CA ILE A 75 -7.64 -3.24 9.06
C ILE A 75 -6.83 -1.95 8.89
N PHE A 76 -7.32 -0.83 9.41
CA PHE A 76 -6.59 0.43 9.35
C PHE A 76 -5.20 0.31 10.01
N GLU A 77 -5.15 -0.18 11.25
CA GLU A 77 -3.88 -0.34 12.00
C GLU A 77 -2.90 -1.28 11.30
N LYS A 78 -3.38 -2.38 10.69
CA LYS A 78 -2.56 -3.29 9.89
C LYS A 78 -1.82 -2.57 8.77
N TYR A 79 -2.49 -1.67 8.06
CA TYR A 79 -1.90 -0.95 6.94
C TYR A 79 -1.08 0.26 7.40
N ALA A 80 -1.55 1.00 8.40
CA ALA A 80 -0.89 2.19 8.94
C ALA A 80 0.42 1.87 9.69
N SER A 81 0.57 0.65 10.22
CA SER A 81 1.77 0.21 10.93
C SER A 81 2.91 -0.29 10.04
N VAL A 82 2.71 -0.38 8.72
CA VAL A 82 3.75 -0.85 7.80
C VAL A 82 4.91 0.13 7.79
N ALA A 83 6.11 -0.35 8.16
CA ALA A 83 7.31 0.49 8.19
C ALA A 83 8.02 0.58 6.83
N LYS A 84 7.90 -0.47 6.00
CA LYS A 84 8.59 -0.55 4.70
C LYS A 84 7.85 0.27 3.64
N PRO A 85 8.57 0.81 2.65
CA PRO A 85 7.93 1.47 1.51
C PRO A 85 7.16 0.47 0.64
N TRP A 86 6.23 1.02 -0.13
CA TRP A 86 5.29 0.31 -0.98
C TRP A 86 5.69 0.49 -2.44
N MET A 87 5.95 -0.61 -3.13
CA MET A 87 6.08 -0.62 -4.57
C MET A 87 4.68 -0.70 -5.22
N ILE A 88 4.34 0.34 -5.97
CA ILE A 88 3.03 0.54 -6.60
C ILE A 88 3.21 0.52 -8.11
N SER A 89 2.34 -0.19 -8.82
CA SER A 89 2.36 -0.27 -10.29
C SER A 89 1.71 0.95 -10.96
N ASP A 90 1.99 1.14 -12.25
CA ASP A 90 1.33 2.16 -13.08
C ASP A 90 -0.19 1.99 -13.16
N SER A 91 -0.71 0.76 -12.95
CA SER A 91 -2.16 0.49 -13.02
C SER A 91 -2.96 1.13 -11.87
N VAL A 92 -2.32 1.33 -10.71
CA VAL A 92 -3.00 1.82 -9.49
C VAL A 92 -2.38 3.09 -8.89
N ILE A 93 -1.30 3.64 -9.46
CA ILE A 93 -0.69 4.88 -8.97
C ILE A 93 -1.70 6.06 -8.92
N ASN A 94 -2.69 6.08 -9.81
CA ASN A 94 -3.73 7.11 -9.86
C ASN A 94 -4.72 7.06 -8.68
N TYR A 95 -4.59 6.07 -7.79
CA TYR A 95 -5.30 6.05 -6.52
C TYR A 95 -4.67 6.98 -5.50
N PHE A 96 -3.41 7.38 -5.68
CA PHE A 96 -2.66 8.16 -4.71
C PHE A 96 -2.43 9.59 -5.22
N GLU A 97 -2.65 10.56 -4.34
CA GLU A 97 -2.38 11.98 -4.60
C GLU A 97 -0.95 12.31 -4.17
N VAL A 98 0.01 11.89 -4.99
CA VAL A 98 1.45 12.01 -4.70
C VAL A 98 2.21 12.65 -5.87
N ASP A 99 3.41 13.17 -5.61
CA ASP A 99 4.36 13.50 -6.67
C ASP A 99 4.86 12.21 -7.34
N LYS A 100 4.35 11.95 -8.53
CA LYS A 100 4.69 10.76 -9.32
C LYS A 100 6.14 10.76 -9.83
N ASN A 101 6.73 11.93 -10.04
CA ASN A 101 8.12 12.03 -10.48
C ASN A 101 9.06 11.66 -9.32
N GLU A 102 8.79 12.19 -8.13
CA GLU A 102 9.55 11.83 -6.93
C GLU A 102 9.39 10.34 -6.60
N ALA A 103 8.17 9.82 -6.62
CA ALA A 103 7.90 8.41 -6.32
C ALA A 103 8.57 7.47 -7.32
N ARG A 104 8.65 7.85 -8.62
CA ARG A 104 9.38 7.10 -9.64
C ARG A 104 10.90 7.16 -9.42
N ASN A 105 11.43 8.32 -9.04
CA ASN A 105 12.85 8.46 -8.70
C ASN A 105 13.23 7.59 -7.48
N ASN A 106 12.35 7.53 -6.47
CA ASN A 106 12.53 6.64 -5.32
C ASN A 106 12.48 5.16 -5.72
N ALA A 107 11.56 4.78 -6.63
CA ALA A 107 11.52 3.42 -7.17
C ALA A 107 12.81 3.04 -7.90
N LYS A 108 13.38 3.96 -8.69
CA LYS A 108 14.65 3.73 -9.39
C LYS A 108 15.77 3.40 -8.40
N LYS A 109 15.95 4.21 -7.35
CA LYS A 109 16.93 3.95 -6.28
C LYS A 109 16.68 2.61 -5.59
N TRP A 110 15.42 2.25 -5.37
CA TRP A 110 15.03 0.96 -4.81
C TRP A 110 15.43 -0.21 -5.69
N TRP A 111 15.19 -0.14 -6.99
CA TRP A 111 15.64 -1.17 -7.94
C TRP A 111 17.16 -1.28 -8.01
N GLU A 112 17.88 -0.17 -8.09
CA GLU A 112 19.35 -0.13 -8.12
C GLU A 112 19.99 -0.74 -6.87
N SER A 113 19.31 -0.61 -5.73
CA SER A 113 19.73 -1.17 -4.45
C SER A 113 19.24 -2.60 -4.19
N GLU A 114 18.58 -3.25 -5.15
CA GLU A 114 17.93 -4.56 -4.98
C GLU A 114 16.97 -4.59 -3.77
N GLY A 115 16.23 -3.50 -3.58
CA GLY A 115 15.19 -3.34 -2.57
C GLY A 115 15.63 -2.83 -1.20
N ASN A 116 16.88 -2.39 -1.06
CA ASN A 116 17.44 -1.92 0.22
C ASN A 116 17.27 -0.42 0.46
N TYR A 117 16.98 0.38 -0.57
CA TYR A 117 16.69 1.80 -0.43
C TYR A 117 15.37 2.01 0.29
N THR A 118 15.31 3.01 1.17
CA THR A 118 14.10 3.42 1.88
C THR A 118 14.05 4.95 1.88
N PRO A 119 12.94 5.59 1.45
CA PRO A 119 12.79 7.04 1.54
C PRO A 119 12.90 7.53 3.00
N GLU A 120 13.41 8.74 3.21
CA GLU A 120 13.61 9.31 4.56
C GLU A 120 12.31 9.41 5.37
N THR A 121 11.17 9.62 4.70
CA THR A 121 9.84 9.72 5.31
C THR A 121 9.11 8.38 5.38
N ALA A 122 9.81 7.26 5.18
CA ALA A 122 9.24 5.93 5.37
C ALA A 122 9.13 5.57 6.85
N GLY A 123 8.25 4.63 7.15
CA GLY A 123 7.93 4.22 8.51
C GLY A 123 6.42 4.10 8.69
N PRO A 124 5.99 3.67 9.90
CA PRO A 124 4.58 3.69 10.27
C PRO A 124 3.99 5.09 10.11
N ALA A 125 2.74 5.17 9.64
CA ALA A 125 2.08 6.45 9.43
C ALA A 125 1.91 7.25 10.73
N SER A 126 1.76 6.59 11.87
CA SER A 126 1.67 7.24 13.19
C SER A 126 2.95 7.94 13.64
N GLN A 127 4.09 7.65 12.99
CA GLN A 127 5.39 8.26 13.28
C GLN A 127 5.78 9.31 12.24
N THR A 128 5.08 9.36 11.11
CA THR A 128 5.47 10.15 9.93
C THR A 128 4.41 11.19 9.53
N LEU A 129 3.16 10.99 9.94
CA LEU A 129 2.09 11.99 9.89
C LEU A 129 1.94 12.65 11.26
N ASP A 130 1.48 13.90 11.28
CA ASP A 130 0.99 14.50 12.51
C ASP A 130 -0.29 13.82 13.00
N ASN A 131 -0.57 13.95 14.30
CA ASN A 131 -1.70 13.27 14.94
C ASN A 131 -3.06 13.66 14.33
N SER A 132 -3.22 14.91 13.86
CA SER A 132 -4.49 15.36 13.28
C SER A 132 -4.70 14.70 11.92
N ALA A 133 -3.69 14.70 11.06
CA ALA A 133 -3.74 14.03 9.78
C ALA A 133 -3.98 12.53 9.95
N PHE A 134 -3.21 11.86 10.83
CA PHE A 134 -3.37 10.43 11.09
C PHE A 134 -4.80 10.06 11.51
N ASN A 135 -5.35 10.79 12.48
CA ASN A 135 -6.72 10.56 12.95
C ASN A 135 -7.75 10.85 11.87
N SER A 136 -7.58 11.90 11.05
CA SER A 136 -8.53 12.18 9.96
C SER A 136 -8.59 11.06 8.92
N TRP A 137 -7.43 10.45 8.59
CA TRP A 137 -7.37 9.32 7.68
C TRP A 137 -7.93 8.04 8.30
N LYS A 138 -7.71 7.84 9.60
CA LYS A 138 -8.33 6.77 10.37
C LYS A 138 -9.85 6.90 10.35
N ASP A 139 -10.37 8.08 10.65
CA ASP A 139 -11.82 8.33 10.67
C ASP A 139 -12.44 8.07 9.30
N TYR A 140 -11.83 8.56 8.21
CA TYR A 140 -12.32 8.25 6.87
C TYR A 140 -12.32 6.75 6.59
N ALA A 141 -11.19 6.07 6.81
CA ALA A 141 -11.04 4.65 6.54
C ALA A 141 -12.04 3.81 7.35
N VAL A 142 -12.21 4.12 8.63
CA VAL A 142 -13.01 3.32 9.56
C VAL A 142 -14.50 3.66 9.46
N LEU A 143 -14.89 4.92 9.23
CA LEU A 143 -16.29 5.35 9.33
C LEU A 143 -16.97 5.58 7.98
N GLU A 144 -16.21 5.92 6.94
CA GLU A 144 -16.79 6.37 5.67
C GLU A 144 -16.44 5.49 4.47
N ALA A 145 -15.23 4.95 4.42
CA ALA A 145 -14.73 4.24 3.24
C ALA A 145 -15.62 3.04 2.86
N GLY A 146 -15.95 2.93 1.58
CA GLY A 146 -16.78 1.86 1.03
C GLY A 146 -18.29 2.02 1.25
N ARG A 147 -18.77 3.12 1.85
CA ARG A 147 -20.21 3.38 2.09
C ARG A 147 -21.07 3.13 0.86
N GLY A 148 -20.64 3.60 -0.32
CA GLY A 148 -21.40 3.46 -1.58
C GLY A 148 -21.69 2.01 -1.99
N ARG A 149 -20.88 1.02 -1.53
CA ARG A 149 -21.11 -0.41 -1.79
C ARG A 149 -21.99 -1.09 -0.73
N ALA A 150 -22.05 -0.54 0.47
CA ALA A 150 -22.88 -1.07 1.55
C ALA A 150 -24.37 -0.74 1.40
N VAL A 151 -24.72 0.27 0.59
CA VAL A 151 -26.11 0.73 0.39
C VAL A 151 -26.93 -0.20 -0.52
N VAL A 152 -26.34 -1.28 -1.08
CA VAL A 152 -27.10 -2.25 -1.87
C VAL A 152 -27.75 -3.30 -0.97
N LYS A 153 -28.95 -2.99 -0.48
CA LYS A 153 -30.10 -3.88 -0.25
C LYS A 153 -31.23 -3.08 0.41
N ARG A 154 -32.13 -2.53 -0.41
CA ARG A 154 -33.56 -2.43 -0.09
C ARG A 154 -34.29 -3.35 -1.03
#